data_AF-A0AAJ5WA50-F1
#
_entry.id   AF-A0AAJ5WA50-F1
#
_cell.length_a   1.000
_cell.length_b   1.000
_cell.length_c   1.000
_cell.angle_alpha   90.00
_cell.angle_beta   90.00
_cell.angle_gamma   90.00
#
_symmetry.space_group_name_H-M   'P 1'
#
loop_
_entity.id
_entity.type
_entity.pdbx_description
1 polymer ?
#
loop_
_entity_poly.entity_id
_entity_poly.type
_entity_poly.pdbx_seq_one_letter_code
_entity_poly.pdbx_strand_id
1 'polypeptide(L)'
;MEQSKLFKVAEVEITYKPKFKVSDRPQISTSKQAYDILIRQWDLGKIEMLEEFKILLLNRRNRVLGLVNISTGVGFSVSFLKGFQP
;
A
#
# COMPACT_ATOMS: atom_id res chain seq x y z
N MET A 1 10.57 -3.31 -45.27
CA MET A 1 10.96 -2.75 -43.97
C MET A 1 9.78 -1.97 -43.42
N GLU A 2 8.91 -2.59 -42.61
CA GLU A 2 7.88 -1.88 -41.85
C GLU A 2 7.55 -2.70 -40.60
N GLN A 3 8.10 -2.30 -39.46
CA GLN A 3 7.78 -2.94 -38.17
C GLN A 3 7.91 -1.93 -37.00
N SER A 4 7.57 -0.66 -37.21
CA SER A 4 7.82 0.41 -36.22
C SER A 4 6.55 1.07 -35.64
N LYS A 5 5.34 0.65 -36.03
CA LYS A 5 4.08 1.28 -35.56
C LYS A 5 3.49 0.73 -34.25
N LEU A 6 4.02 -0.37 -33.69
CA LEU A 6 3.43 -1.04 -32.52
C LEU A 6 3.85 -0.44 -31.15
N PHE A 7 4.79 0.50 -31.11
CA PHE A 7 5.33 1.05 -29.85
C PHE A 7 4.83 2.45 -29.49
N LYS A 8 3.85 2.99 -30.22
CA LYS A 8 3.16 4.25 -29.83
C LYS A 8 1.98 3.93 -28.92
N VAL A 9 2.26 3.53 -27.68
CA VAL A 9 1.24 3.40 -26.64
C VAL A 9 1.51 4.47 -25.58
N ALA A 10 0.47 5.20 -25.18
CA ALA A 10 0.57 6.15 -24.08
C ALA A 10 0.40 5.41 -22.74
N GLU A 11 1.30 5.66 -21.79
CA GLU A 11 1.08 5.23 -20.41
C GLU A 11 -0.12 6.00 -19.84
N VAL A 12 -1.14 5.27 -19.37
CA VAL A 12 -2.31 5.86 -18.71
C VAL A 12 -2.21 5.56 -17.22
N GLU A 13 -1.97 6.59 -16.42
CA GLU A 13 -1.97 6.48 -14.96
C GLU A 13 -3.33 6.93 -14.40
N ILE A 14 -4.04 6.02 -13.73
CA ILE A 14 -5.28 6.33 -13.02
C ILE A 14 -4.96 6.41 -11.52
N THR A 15 -4.97 7.62 -10.95
CA THR A 15 -4.81 7.82 -9.50
C THR A 15 -6.18 7.93 -8.83
N TYR A 16 -6.56 6.95 -8.02
CA TYR A 16 -7.76 7.02 -7.19
C TYR A 16 -7.46 7.77 -5.90
N LYS A 17 -8.09 8.94 -5.70
CA LYS A 17 -8.02 9.71 -4.45
C LYS A 17 -9.30 9.47 -3.64
N PRO A 18 -9.29 8.55 -2.66
CA PRO A 18 -10.46 8.34 -1.82
C PRO A 18 -10.81 9.63 -1.05
N LYS A 19 -12.08 10.06 -1.16
CA LYS A 19 -12.62 11.23 -0.44
C LYS A 19 -12.95 10.87 1.02
N PHE A 20 -11.95 10.57 1.84
CA PHE A 20 -12.15 10.51 3.30
C PHE A 20 -11.63 11.80 3.95
N LYS A 21 -12.32 12.28 4.99
CA LYS A 21 -11.82 13.45 5.73
C LYS A 21 -10.58 13.05 6.50
N VAL A 22 -9.64 13.99 6.66
CA VAL A 22 -8.41 13.76 7.44
C VAL A 22 -8.72 13.45 8.91
N SER A 23 -9.86 13.93 9.41
CA SER A 23 -10.40 13.63 10.75
C SER A 23 -10.76 12.17 10.94
N ASP A 24 -11.13 11.47 9.88
CA ASP A 24 -11.67 10.11 9.95
C ASP A 24 -10.54 9.07 9.91
N ARG A 25 -9.29 9.52 9.75
CA ARG A 25 -8.12 8.64 9.74
C ARG A 25 -7.89 8.06 11.14
N PRO A 26 -7.70 6.75 11.27
CA PRO A 26 -7.43 6.14 12.56
C PRO A 26 -6.13 6.68 13.14
N GLN A 27 -6.16 7.01 14.42
CA GLN A 27 -4.98 7.41 15.20
C GLN A 27 -4.54 6.24 16.05
N ILE A 28 -3.26 5.89 15.97
CA ILE A 28 -2.66 4.79 16.72
C ILE A 28 -1.97 5.36 17.94
N SER A 29 -2.41 4.95 19.12
CA SER A 29 -1.77 5.26 20.40
C SER A 29 -1.14 4.03 21.04
N THR A 30 -1.45 2.82 20.55
CA THR A 30 -1.00 1.56 21.16
C THR A 30 -0.53 0.56 20.10
N SER A 31 0.40 -0.33 20.49
CA SER A 31 0.84 -1.44 19.63
C SER A 31 -0.31 -2.37 19.25
N LYS A 32 -1.28 -2.57 20.15
CA LYS A 32 -2.49 -3.35 19.87
C LYS A 32 -3.29 -2.78 18.70
N GLN A 33 -3.50 -1.46 18.66
CA GLN A 33 -4.20 -0.83 17.53
C GLN A 33 -3.42 -0.97 16.22
N ALA A 34 -2.09 -0.89 16.26
CA ALA A 34 -1.27 -1.15 15.08
C ALA A 34 -1.45 -2.59 14.58
N TYR A 35 -1.38 -3.56 15.50
CA TYR A 35 -1.65 -4.97 15.19
C TYR A 35 -3.05 -5.18 14.61
N ASP A 36 -4.09 -4.63 15.25
CA ASP A 36 -5.48 -4.78 14.81
C ASP A 36 -5.69 -4.23 13.38
N ILE A 37 -4.97 -3.18 12.99
CA ILE A 37 -5.02 -2.62 11.63
C ILE A 37 -4.24 -3.50 10.65
N LEU A 38 -3.03 -3.93 11.03
CA LEU A 38 -2.17 -4.76 10.21
C LEU A 38 -2.85 -6.11 9.92
N ILE A 39 -3.29 -6.83 10.95
CA ILE A 39 -3.86 -8.18 10.81
C ILE A 39 -5.11 -8.21 9.92
N ARG A 40 -5.93 -7.14 9.94
CA ARG A 40 -7.10 -6.99 9.05
C ARG A 40 -6.73 -6.88 7.58
N GLN A 41 -5.49 -6.50 7.28
CA GLN A 41 -4.99 -6.35 5.92
C GLN A 41 -4.04 -7.49 5.50
N TRP A 42 -3.75 -8.43 6.40
CA TRP A 42 -3.08 -9.66 6.03
C TRP A 42 -4.09 -10.68 5.51
N ASP A 43 -3.68 -11.44 4.49
CA ASP A 43 -4.42 -12.60 4.04
C ASP A 43 -4.13 -13.76 5.01
N LEU A 44 -5.07 -14.03 5.91
CA LEU A 44 -4.92 -15.09 6.91
C LEU A 44 -4.75 -16.48 6.29
N GLY A 45 -5.20 -16.70 5.05
CA GLY A 45 -4.97 -17.96 4.34
C GLY A 45 -3.54 -18.11 3.81
N LYS A 46 -2.80 -17.00 3.70
CA LYS A 46 -1.41 -16.99 3.22
C LYS A 46 -0.39 -16.66 4.29
N ILE A 47 -0.81 -16.14 5.45
CA ILE A 47 0.08 -15.70 6.52
C ILE A 47 0.99 -16.83 7.03
N GLU A 48 0.53 -18.08 6.96
CA GLU A 48 1.31 -19.27 7.32
C GLU A 48 2.13 -19.84 6.14
N MET A 49 1.79 -19.45 4.91
CA MET A 49 2.36 -20.02 3.68
C MET A 49 3.49 -19.16 3.10
N LEU A 50 3.40 -17.83 3.21
CA LEU A 50 4.31 -16.89 2.58
C LEU A 50 4.75 -15.80 3.57
N GLU A 51 6.04 -15.47 3.53
CA GLU A 51 6.57 -14.30 4.24
C GLU A 51 6.09 -13.01 3.56
N GLU A 52 5.52 -12.09 4.34
CA GLU A 52 5.09 -10.78 3.86
C GLU A 52 5.66 -9.68 4.76
N PHE A 53 6.24 -8.64 4.17
CA PHE A 53 6.70 -7.46 4.89
C PHE A 53 5.87 -6.24 4.50
N LYS A 54 5.12 -5.68 5.44
CA LYS A 54 4.31 -4.47 5.24
C LYS A 54 4.68 -3.37 6.23
N ILE A 55 4.64 -2.13 5.74
CA ILE A 55 4.92 -0.93 6.53
C ILE A 55 3.63 -0.12 6.68
N LEU A 56 3.35 0.31 7.91
CA LEU A 56 2.29 1.25 8.21
C LEU A 56 2.86 2.68 8.27
N LEU A 57 2.40 3.55 7.38
CA LEU A 57 2.85 4.94 7.31
C LEU A 57 2.01 5.79 8.27
N LEU A 58 2.69 6.56 9.12
CA LEU A 58 2.08 7.43 10.12
C LEU A 58 2.55 8.87 9.96
N ASN A 59 1.69 9.83 10.31
CA ASN A 59 2.12 11.22 10.47
C ASN A 59 2.69 11.49 11.88
N ARG A 60 3.17 12.71 12.13
CA ARG A 60 3.71 13.13 13.45
C ARG A 60 2.73 13.04 14.62
N ARG A 61 1.42 12.90 14.37
CA ARG A 61 0.38 12.69 15.39
C ARG A 61 -0.10 11.23 15.44
N ASN A 62 0.69 10.30 14.90
CA ASN A 62 0.40 8.87 14.80
C ASN A 62 -0.91 8.53 14.06
N ARG A 63 -1.37 9.39 13.14
CA ARG A 63 -2.50 9.07 12.25
C ARG A 63 -2.03 8.27 11.05
N VAL A 64 -2.79 7.24 10.71
CA VAL A 64 -2.52 6.37 9.58
C VAL A 64 -2.65 7.15 8.29
N LEU A 65 -1.56 7.14 7.52
CA LEU A 65 -1.46 7.72 6.20
C LEU A 65 -1.73 6.67 5.11
N GLY A 66 -1.31 5.43 5.35
CA GLY A 66 -1.50 4.31 4.46
C GLY A 66 -0.70 3.09 4.91
N LEU A 67 -0.85 1.99 4.19
CA LEU A 67 -0.10 0.75 4.40
C LEU A 67 0.55 0.37 3.07
N VAL A 68 1.82 -0.02 3.12
CA VAL A 68 2.61 -0.38 1.93
C VAL A 68 3.07 -1.81 2.09
N ASN A 69 2.83 -2.64 1.08
CA ASN A 69 3.44 -3.97 0.98
C ASN A 69 4.79 -3.84 0.28
N ILE A 70 5.84 -4.31 0.94
CA ILE A 70 7.23 -4.15 0.50
C ILE A 70 7.77 -5.43 -0.12
N SER A 71 7.39 -6.58 0.43
CA SER A 71 7.76 -7.88 -0.14
C SER A 71 6.73 -8.95 0.20
N THR A 72 6.61 -9.91 -0.70
CA THR A 72 5.83 -11.13 -0.51
C THR A 72 6.64 -12.28 -1.12
N GLY A 73 7.03 -13.24 -0.28
CA GLY A 73 7.99 -14.30 -0.62
C GLY A 73 9.44 -13.82 -0.64
N VAL A 74 10.29 -14.51 -1.42
CA VAL A 74 11.76 -14.31 -1.44
C VAL A 74 12.19 -13.04 -2.21
N GLY A 75 11.30 -12.47 -3.03
CA GLY A 75 11.58 -11.32 -3.88
C GLY A 75 11.11 -10.00 -3.27
N PHE A 76 11.98 -9.00 -3.25
CA PHE A 76 11.62 -7.62 -2.93
C PHE A 76 10.85 -7.02 -4.10
N SER A 77 9.55 -6.76 -3.92
CA SER A 77 8.72 -6.07 -4.91
C SER A 77 8.05 -4.89 -4.23
N VAL A 78 8.63 -3.70 -4.41
CA VAL A 78 8.05 -2.47 -3.88
C VAL A 78 6.84 -2.12 -4.72
N SER A 79 5.67 -2.51 -4.23
CA SER A 79 4.41 -2.03 -4.77
C SER A 79 4.12 -0.67 -4.15
N PHE A 80 4.61 0.40 -4.77
CA PHE A 80 4.18 1.75 -4.43
C PHE A 80 2.69 1.87 -4.76
N LEU A 81 1.84 1.85 -3.74
CA LEU A 81 0.46 2.29 -3.88
C LEU A 81 0.48 3.79 -4.20
N LYS A 82 0.42 4.11 -5.50
CA LYS A 82 0.20 5.45 -6.05
C LYS A 82 -1.11 6.02 -5.49
N GLY A 83 -1.00 6.69 -4.34
CA GLY A 83 -2.13 7.33 -3.66
C GLY A 83 -1.73 8.29 -2.55
N PHE A 84 -0.43 8.39 -2.23
CA PHE A 84 0.07 9.27 -1.18
C PHE A 84 0.57 10.59 -1.77
N GLN A 85 -0.28 11.63 -1.74
CA GLN A 85 0.17 13.02 -1.88
C GLN A 85 0.08 13.70 -0.49
N PRO A 86 1.13 14.43 -0.05
CA PRO A 86 1.21 15.07 1.25
C PRO A 86 0.14 16.16 1.46
#